data_AF-B3W5N1-F1
#
_entry.id   AF-B3W5N1-F1
#
_cell.length_a   1.000
_cell.length_b   1.000
_cell.length_c   1.000
_cell.angle_alpha   90.00
_cell.angle_beta   90.00
_cell.angle_gamma   90.00
#
_symmetry.space_group_name_H-M   'P 1'
#
loop_
_entity.id
_entity.type
_entity.pdbx_description
1 polymer ?
#
loop_
_entity_poly.entity_id
_entity_poly.type
_entity_poly.pdbx_seq_one_letter_code
_entity_poly.pdbx_strand_id
1 'polypeptide(L)'
;FKNLYHPTDEELKEHFIRGQYRSGKIDGMKYISYRSEPNVNPESTTETFTSGAFFVDSDRFRGVPFFFRTGKRLTEKGTHVNIVFKQMYSIFGEPLAPNILTIYIQPTEGFSLSLNGKQVGEEFNLAPNSLDYRTDATATGASP
;
A
#
# COMPACT_ATOMS: atom_id res chain seq x y z
N PHE A 1 0.33 4.79 19.95
CA PHE A 1 -1.13 5.01 20.01
C PHE A 1 -1.55 6.22 20.84
N LYS A 2 -0.87 6.59 21.94
CA LYS A 2 -1.24 7.79 22.74
C LYS A 2 -1.28 9.10 21.93
N ASN A 3 -0.47 9.20 20.88
CA ASN A 3 -0.37 10.38 20.03
C ASN A 3 -1.09 10.19 18.68
N LEU A 4 -2.02 9.24 18.57
CA LEU A 4 -2.83 9.12 17.37
C LEU A 4 -3.77 10.32 17.31
N TYR A 5 -3.78 11.04 16.19
CA TYR A 5 -4.75 12.12 15.99
C TYR A 5 -6.17 11.54 15.96
N HIS A 6 -7.09 12.19 16.67
CA HIS A 6 -8.49 11.79 16.72
C HIS A 6 -9.32 12.69 15.79
N PRO A 7 -9.66 12.23 14.57
CA PRO A 7 -10.40 13.05 13.62
C PRO A 7 -11.84 13.26 14.05
N THR A 8 -12.39 14.42 13.68
CA THR A 8 -13.82 14.73 13.74
C THR A 8 -14.63 13.89 12.75
N ASP A 9 -15.94 13.85 12.91
CA ASP A 9 -16.85 13.13 11.98
C ASP A 9 -16.76 13.65 10.54
N GLU A 10 -16.45 14.94 10.36
CA GLU A 10 -16.27 15.55 9.04
C GLU A 10 -14.96 15.09 8.40
N GLU A 11 -13.85 15.17 9.14
CA GLU A 11 -12.55 14.65 8.68
C GLU A 11 -12.57 13.14 8.41
N LEU A 12 -13.36 12.37 9.19
CA LEU A 12 -13.56 10.95 8.91
C LEU A 12 -14.23 10.73 7.55
N LYS A 13 -15.24 11.53 7.20
CA LYS A 13 -15.92 11.43 5.89
C LYS A 13 -15.03 11.87 4.74
N GLU A 14 -14.14 12.83 4.97
CA GLU A 14 -13.21 13.33 3.94
C GLU A 14 -12.02 12.38 3.73
N HIS A 15 -11.46 11.83 4.80
CA HIS A 15 -10.20 11.09 4.75
C HIS A 15 -10.36 9.57 4.70
N PHE A 16 -11.54 9.03 4.99
CA PHE A 16 -11.78 7.58 5.01
C PHE A 16 -12.84 7.18 3.99
N ILE A 17 -12.54 6.08 3.30
CA ILE A 17 -13.46 5.44 2.36
C ILE A 17 -13.74 4.02 2.82
N ARG A 18 -15.00 3.61 2.69
CA ARG A 18 -15.46 2.25 2.90
C ARG A 18 -16.10 1.70 1.64
N GLY A 19 -16.00 0.39 1.45
CA GLY A 19 -16.58 -0.29 0.31
C GLY A 19 -17.08 -1.69 0.66
N GLN A 20 -17.97 -2.19 -0.19
CA GLN A 20 -18.46 -3.56 -0.15
C GLN A 20 -18.32 -4.15 -1.56
N TYR A 21 -17.65 -5.30 -1.69
CA TYR A 21 -17.39 -5.87 -3.01
C TYR A 21 -18.69 -6.33 -3.69
N ARG A 22 -18.73 -6.12 -5.00
CA ARG A 22 -19.80 -6.62 -5.87
C ARG A 22 -19.35 -7.85 -6.63
N SER A 23 -20.28 -8.47 -7.36
CA SER A 23 -19.95 -9.54 -8.27
C SER A 23 -18.96 -9.06 -9.32
N GLY A 24 -17.98 -9.90 -9.67
CA GLY A 24 -16.91 -9.52 -10.57
C GLY A 24 -16.04 -10.70 -10.97
N LYS A 25 -14.91 -10.40 -11.60
CA LYS A 25 -13.94 -11.39 -12.05
C LYS A 25 -12.54 -10.96 -11.62
N ILE A 26 -11.79 -11.85 -10.96
CA ILE A 26 -10.38 -11.66 -10.59
C ILE A 26 -9.64 -12.90 -11.07
N ASP A 27 -8.55 -12.70 -11.82
CA ASP A 27 -7.70 -13.79 -12.35
C ASP A 27 -8.47 -14.92 -13.02
N GLY A 28 -9.47 -14.59 -13.85
CA GLY A 28 -10.28 -15.61 -14.52
C GLY A 28 -11.48 -16.11 -13.71
N MET A 29 -11.43 -16.04 -12.39
CA MET A 29 -12.45 -16.56 -11.47
C MET A 29 -13.60 -15.56 -11.26
N LYS A 30 -14.84 -16.05 -11.38
CA LYS A 30 -16.04 -15.26 -11.09
C LYS A 30 -16.37 -15.31 -9.60
N TYR A 31 -16.75 -14.17 -9.05
CA TYR A 31 -17.19 -14.04 -7.67
C TYR A 31 -18.56 -13.40 -7.62
N ILE A 32 -19.39 -13.86 -6.68
CA ILE A 32 -20.68 -13.26 -6.35
C ILE A 32 -20.48 -12.01 -5.50
N SER A 33 -21.52 -11.18 -5.36
CA SER A 33 -21.47 -10.01 -4.47
C SER A 33 -21.50 -10.42 -3.01
N TYR A 34 -20.99 -9.58 -2.09
CA TYR A 34 -20.98 -9.90 -0.66
C TYR A 34 -22.38 -10.21 -0.11
N ARG A 35 -23.40 -9.43 -0.51
CA ARG A 35 -24.81 -9.64 -0.13
C ARG A 35 -25.43 -10.92 -0.68
N SER A 36 -24.77 -11.56 -1.65
CA SER A 36 -25.19 -12.84 -2.23
C SER A 36 -24.48 -14.03 -1.59
N GLU A 37 -23.49 -13.80 -0.73
CA GLU A 37 -22.78 -14.89 -0.03
C GLU A 37 -23.73 -15.60 0.94
N PRO A 38 -23.58 -16.93 1.14
CA PRO A 38 -24.35 -17.66 2.12
C PRO A 38 -24.21 -17.04 3.52
N ASN A 39 -25.31 -16.95 4.25
CA ASN A 39 -25.37 -16.39 5.61
C ASN A 39 -25.08 -14.88 5.71
N VAL A 40 -25.08 -14.14 4.60
CA VAL A 40 -25.04 -12.67 4.62
C VAL A 40 -26.46 -12.11 4.45
N ASN A 41 -26.81 -11.11 5.26
CA ASN A 41 -28.06 -10.38 5.09
C ASN A 41 -28.06 -9.66 3.72
N PRO A 42 -29.07 -9.85 2.85
CA PRO A 42 -29.17 -9.16 1.56
C PRO A 42 -29.14 -7.62 1.65
N GLU A 43 -29.54 -7.06 2.80
CA GLU A 43 -29.51 -5.62 3.07
C GLU A 43 -28.29 -5.17 3.89
N SER A 44 -27.29 -6.05 4.08
CA SER A 44 -26.09 -5.74 4.86
C SER A 44 -25.36 -4.50 4.35
N THR A 45 -25.02 -3.61 5.28
CA THR A 45 -24.15 -2.45 5.05
C THR A 45 -22.69 -2.72 5.43
N THR A 46 -22.37 -3.94 5.86
CA THR A 46 -21.03 -4.33 6.34
C THR A 46 -19.96 -4.10 5.27
N GLU A 47 -18.89 -3.44 5.66
CA GLU A 47 -17.73 -3.14 4.84
C GLU A 47 -16.90 -4.40 4.57
N THR A 48 -16.42 -4.53 3.35
CA THR A 48 -15.41 -5.53 2.97
C THR A 48 -14.12 -4.88 2.51
N PHE A 49 -14.06 -3.55 2.48
CA PHE A 49 -12.92 -2.74 2.11
C PHE A 49 -12.94 -1.45 2.92
N THR A 50 -11.78 -1.01 3.37
CA THR A 50 -11.58 0.32 3.95
C THR A 50 -10.21 0.85 3.56
N SER A 51 -10.13 2.17 3.39
CA SER A 51 -8.89 2.89 3.16
C SER A 51 -9.00 4.27 3.76
N GLY A 52 -7.89 4.85 4.18
CA GLY A 52 -7.91 6.22 4.68
C GLY A 52 -6.54 6.75 5.04
N ALA A 53 -6.54 8.01 5.48
CA ALA A 53 -5.37 8.70 6.00
C ALA A 53 -5.52 8.97 7.50
N PHE A 54 -4.46 8.73 8.26
CA PHE A 54 -4.39 9.14 9.66
C PHE A 54 -3.06 9.84 9.96
N PHE A 55 -3.03 10.56 11.07
CA PHE A 55 -1.88 11.36 11.50
C PHE A 55 -1.43 10.97 12.91
N VAL A 56 -0.15 11.19 13.20
CA VAL A 56 0.45 10.93 14.51
C VAL A 56 1.08 12.22 15.02
N ASP A 57 0.54 12.74 16.11
CA ASP A 57 0.94 14.00 16.74
C ASP A 57 2.23 13.83 17.54
N SER A 58 3.34 13.79 16.81
CA SER A 58 4.69 13.68 17.36
C SER A 58 5.65 14.52 16.54
N ASP A 59 6.77 14.93 17.14
CA ASP A 59 7.78 15.71 16.42
C ASP A 59 8.34 14.98 15.20
N ARG A 60 8.47 13.65 15.28
CA ARG A 60 8.96 12.82 14.17
C ARG A 60 7.99 12.77 12.98
N PHE A 61 6.69 12.76 13.22
CA PHE A 61 5.67 12.48 12.20
C PHE A 61 4.69 13.64 11.96
N ARG A 62 4.96 14.82 12.53
CA ARG A 62 4.11 16.00 12.38
C ARG A 62 3.91 16.32 10.89
N GLY A 63 2.65 16.34 10.46
CA GLY A 63 2.27 16.62 9.07
C GLY A 63 2.58 15.50 8.07
N VAL A 64 2.97 14.30 8.52
CA VAL A 64 3.17 13.13 7.65
C VAL A 64 1.89 12.30 7.65
N PRO A 65 1.17 12.17 6.52
CA PRO A 65 0.00 11.31 6.43
C PRO A 65 0.41 9.84 6.37
N PHE A 66 -0.29 8.99 7.13
CA PHE A 66 -0.20 7.54 7.03
C PHE A 66 -1.43 7.02 6.29
N PHE A 67 -1.21 6.51 5.09
CA PHE A 67 -2.26 5.87 4.31
C PHE A 67 -2.33 4.39 4.63
N PHE A 68 -3.54 3.85 4.72
CA PHE A 68 -3.77 2.41 4.77
C PHE A 68 -4.87 2.04 3.80
N ARG A 69 -4.82 0.81 3.29
CA ARG A 69 -5.93 0.17 2.60
C ARG A 69 -5.96 -1.31 2.96
N THR A 70 -7.15 -1.85 3.16
CA THR A 70 -7.35 -3.27 3.40
C THR A 70 -8.71 -3.70 2.88
N GLY A 71 -8.82 -4.93 2.40
CA GLY A 71 -10.10 -5.44 1.95
C GLY A 71 -10.04 -6.89 1.48
N LYS A 72 -11.22 -7.42 1.18
CA LYS A 72 -11.43 -8.74 0.59
C LYS A 72 -11.73 -8.60 -0.90
N ARG A 73 -11.47 -9.67 -1.66
CA ARG A 73 -11.68 -9.70 -3.13
C ARG A 73 -10.93 -8.56 -3.84
N LEU A 74 -9.69 -8.32 -3.43
CA LEU A 74 -8.74 -7.43 -4.12
C LEU A 74 -7.95 -8.22 -5.18
N THR A 75 -7.25 -7.50 -6.06
CA THR A 75 -6.51 -8.07 -7.20
C THR A 75 -5.27 -8.86 -6.78
N GLU A 76 -4.76 -8.65 -5.57
CA GLU A 76 -3.55 -9.31 -5.09
C GLU A 76 -3.69 -9.63 -3.60
N LYS A 77 -3.19 -10.80 -3.20
CA LYS A 77 -2.99 -11.14 -1.80
C LYS A 77 -1.61 -10.65 -1.36
N GLY A 78 -1.58 -9.69 -0.45
CA GLY A 78 -0.31 -9.24 0.12
C GLY A 78 -0.49 -8.32 1.31
N THR A 79 0.54 -8.27 2.13
CA THR A 79 0.71 -7.29 3.19
C THR A 79 2.07 -6.65 3.00
N HIS A 80 2.11 -5.34 2.81
CA HIS A 80 3.34 -4.59 2.63
C HIS A 80 3.19 -3.15 3.13
N VAL A 81 4.32 -2.51 3.39
CA VAL A 81 4.43 -1.10 3.78
C VAL A 81 5.23 -0.38 2.72
N ASN A 82 4.73 0.74 2.21
CA ASN A 82 5.49 1.62 1.34
C ASN A 82 5.86 2.89 2.10
N ILE A 83 7.15 3.20 2.16
CA ILE A 83 7.67 4.45 2.70
C ILE A 83 8.13 5.29 1.51
N VAL A 84 7.39 6.36 1.23
CA VAL A 84 7.71 7.31 0.15
C VAL A 84 8.51 8.46 0.76
N PHE A 85 9.75 8.62 0.32
CA PHE A 85 10.62 9.69 0.80
C PHE A 85 10.29 11.02 0.10
N LYS A 86 10.49 12.13 0.83
CA LYS A 86 10.37 13.46 0.23
C LYS A 86 11.38 13.60 -0.90
N GLN A 87 10.91 14.09 -2.04
CA GLN A 87 11.75 14.34 -3.19
C GLN A 87 12.66 15.53 -2.93
N MET A 88 13.96 15.37 -3.22
CA MET A 88 14.93 16.46 -3.18
C MET A 88 15.02 17.12 -4.56
N TYR A 89 15.46 18.38 -4.60
CA TYR A 89 15.82 19.02 -5.85
C TYR A 89 16.99 18.28 -6.50
N SER A 90 16.87 18.02 -7.80
CA SER A 90 17.94 17.41 -8.56
C SER A 90 19.06 18.41 -8.79
N ILE A 91 20.29 18.01 -8.47
CA ILE A 91 21.49 18.77 -8.85
C ILE A 91 21.77 18.69 -10.36
N PHE A 92 21.08 17.80 -11.07
CA PHE A 92 21.23 17.58 -12.51
C PHE A 92 20.15 18.30 -13.35
N GLY A 93 19.27 19.09 -12.71
CA GLY A 93 18.24 19.87 -13.40
C GLY A 93 17.01 19.06 -13.87
N GLU A 94 17.06 17.73 -13.82
CA GLU A 94 15.96 16.85 -14.20
C GLU A 94 15.06 16.48 -13.01
N PRO A 95 13.73 16.35 -13.18
CA PRO A 95 12.86 15.84 -12.14
C PRO A 95 13.24 14.41 -11.72
N LEU A 96 13.35 14.17 -10.42
CA LEU A 96 13.58 12.83 -9.88
C LEU A 96 12.25 12.11 -9.62
N ALA A 97 12.25 10.78 -9.70
CA ALA A 97 11.17 10.00 -9.09
C ALA A 97 11.32 10.04 -7.55
N PRO A 98 10.24 9.89 -6.76
CA PRO A 98 10.37 9.67 -5.33
C PRO A 98 11.16 8.39 -5.04
N ASN A 99 12.06 8.43 -4.06
CA ASN A 99 12.64 7.20 -3.54
C ASN A 99 11.56 6.46 -2.74
N ILE A 100 11.50 5.13 -2.88
CA ILE A 100 10.48 4.30 -2.21
C ILE A 100 11.15 3.11 -1.55
N LEU A 101 10.91 2.92 -0.26
CA LEU A 101 11.21 1.66 0.43
C LEU A 101 9.93 0.88 0.60
N THR A 102 9.82 -0.25 -0.08
CA THR A 102 8.74 -1.22 0.11
C THR A 102 9.23 -2.34 1.03
N ILE A 103 8.52 -2.58 2.12
CA ILE A 103 8.75 -3.70 3.03
C ILE A 103 7.62 -4.70 2.81
N TYR A 104 7.97 -5.89 2.36
CA TYR A 104 7.03 -6.98 2.14
C TYR A 104 6.93 -7.84 3.40
N ILE A 105 5.72 -8.04 3.88
CA ILE A 105 5.43 -8.80 5.11
C ILE A 105 4.91 -10.18 4.76
N GLN A 106 3.97 -10.30 3.81
CA GLN A 106 3.41 -11.57 3.35
C GLN A 106 2.92 -11.42 1.90
N PRO A 107 2.85 -12.50 1.09
CA PRO A 107 3.17 -13.89 1.42
C PRO A 107 4.65 -14.26 1.32
N THR A 108 5.48 -13.39 0.73
CA THR A 108 6.94 -13.53 0.70
C THR A 108 7.55 -12.30 1.35
N GLU A 109 8.33 -12.51 2.38
CA GLU A 109 9.01 -11.47 3.15
C GLU A 109 10.17 -10.87 2.35
N GLY A 110 10.48 -9.60 2.59
CA GLY A 110 11.61 -8.95 1.95
C GLY A 110 11.47 -7.45 1.86
N PHE A 111 12.28 -6.83 1.02
CA PHE A 111 12.19 -5.41 0.74
C PHE A 111 12.60 -5.08 -0.70
N SER A 112 12.18 -3.90 -1.15
CA SER A 112 12.64 -3.23 -2.36
C SER A 112 12.96 -1.79 -2.02
N LEU A 113 14.12 -1.30 -2.43
CA LEU A 113 14.50 0.10 -2.31
C LEU A 113 14.70 0.70 -3.70
N SER A 114 13.80 1.59 -4.11
CA SER A 114 13.90 2.34 -5.36
C SER A 114 14.63 3.66 -5.16
N LEU A 115 15.70 3.88 -5.92
CA LEU A 115 16.56 5.07 -5.89
C LEU A 115 16.85 5.55 -7.30
N ASN A 116 16.98 6.87 -7.48
CA ASN A 116 17.40 7.44 -8.76
C ASN A 116 18.90 7.20 -8.98
N GLY A 117 19.28 6.71 -10.16
CA GLY A 117 20.67 6.55 -10.58
C GLY A 117 20.85 6.82 -12.07
N LYS A 118 22.10 6.81 -12.55
CA LYS A 118 22.41 6.99 -13.98
C LYS A 118 21.75 5.84 -14.77
N GLN A 119 20.93 6.20 -15.75
CA GLN A 119 20.43 5.24 -16.72
C GLN A 119 21.60 4.64 -17.52
N VAL A 120 21.54 3.34 -17.80
CA VAL A 120 22.51 2.69 -18.68
C VAL A 120 22.33 3.23 -20.10
N GLY A 121 23.39 3.77 -20.67
CA GLY A 121 23.37 4.40 -21.98
C GLY A 121 24.51 5.41 -22.18
N GLU A 122 24.58 5.93 -23.40
CA GLU A 122 25.54 6.97 -23.80
C GLU A 122 25.13 8.34 -23.26
N GLU A 123 23.84 8.63 -23.22
CA GLU A 123 23.28 9.87 -22.68
C GLU A 123 23.32 9.89 -21.14
N PHE A 124 23.37 11.10 -20.58
CA PHE A 124 23.25 11.32 -19.15
C PHE A 124 21.78 11.58 -18.78
N ASN A 125 21.06 10.49 -18.50
CA ASN A 125 19.68 10.55 -18.02
C ASN A 125 19.60 9.85 -16.64
N LEU A 126 18.71 10.32 -15.76
CA LEU A 126 18.43 9.66 -14.49
C LEU A 126 17.19 8.77 -14.58
N ALA A 127 17.25 7.60 -13.97
CA ALA A 127 16.13 6.69 -13.86
C ALA A 127 16.08 6.02 -12.49
N PRO A 128 14.88 5.69 -11.96
CA PRO A 128 14.76 4.89 -10.76
C PRO A 128 15.27 3.46 -11.01
N ASN A 129 16.17 3.00 -10.16
CA ASN A 129 16.71 1.64 -10.09
C ASN A 129 16.28 1.01 -8.76
N SER A 130 16.13 -0.33 -8.72
CA SER A 130 15.73 -1.05 -7.50
C SER A 130 16.87 -1.89 -6.92
N LEU A 131 16.92 -1.94 -5.59
CA LEU A 131 17.69 -2.88 -4.80
C LEU A 131 16.70 -3.81 -4.09
N ASP A 132 16.68 -5.08 -4.48
CA ASP A 132 15.64 -6.02 -4.09
C ASP A 132 16.19 -7.20 -3.30
N TYR A 133 15.46 -7.59 -2.26
CA TYR A 133 15.65 -8.86 -1.54
C TYR A 133 14.26 -9.45 -1.24
N ARG A 134 14.03 -10.70 -1.64
CA ARG A 134 12.80 -11.43 -1.32
C ARG A 134 13.08 -12.87 -0.92
N THR A 135 12.35 -13.36 0.07
CA THR A 135 12.30 -14.79 0.38
C THR A 135 11.47 -15.52 -0.67
N ASP A 136 11.87 -16.76 -0.97
CA ASP A 136 11.04 -17.65 -1.76
C ASP A 136 9.95 -18.24 -0.85
N ALA A 137 8.71 -18.30 -1.33
CA ALA A 137 7.58 -18.90 -0.61
C ALA A 137 7.82 -20.39 -0.29
N THR A 138 8.74 -21.04 -1.01
CA THR A 138 9.14 -22.43 -0.76
C THR A 138 10.15 -22.58 0.38
N ALA A 139 10.89 -21.52 0.75
CA ALA A 139 11.93 -21.58 1.79
C ALA A 139 11.36 -21.56 3.22
N THR A 140 10.19 -20.94 3.42
CA THR A 140 9.52 -20.84 4.73
C THR A 140 8.80 -22.12 5.15
N GLY A 141 8.49 -23.03 4.21
CA GLY A 141 7.90 -24.35 4.51
C GLY A 141 8.91 -25.39 5.01
N ALA A 142 10.20 -25.09 4.94
CA ALA A 142 11.31 -25.97 5.36
C ALA A 142 12.08 -25.42 6.58
N SER A 143 11.53 -24.40 7.26
CA SER A 143 12.03 -23.99 8.57
C SER A 143 11.62 -25.05 9.60
N PRO A 144 12.55 -25.55 10.46
CA PRO A 144 12.23 -26.55 11.47
C PRO A 144 11.16 -26.11 12.46
#